data_AF-A0AAV2R1G7-F1
#
_entry.id   AF-A0AAV2R1G7-F1
#
_cell.length_a   1.000
_cell.length_b   1.000
_cell.length_c   1.000
_cell.angle_alpha   90.00
_cell.angle_beta   90.00
_cell.angle_gamma   90.00
#
_symmetry.space_group_name_H-M   'P 1'
#
loop_
_entity.id
_entity.type
_entity.pdbx_description
1 polymer ?
#
loop_
_entity_poly.entity_id
_entity_poly.type
_entity_poly.pdbx_seq_one_letter_code
_entity_poly.pdbx_strand_id
1 'polypeptide(L)'
;GTLNYAGKLSVYVQWDKPKETYGDLLGYRLRYGPKGEQLSTVTLEGKSINDKTLEDMQRGIEYEFRMSAKNHIDYGQESVEVYTTPEAPPSGPPIDIEM
;
A
#
# COMPACT_ATOMS: atom_id res chain seq x y z
N GLY A 1 31.75 15.57 -2.86
CA GLY A 1 30.44 15.65 -3.51
C GLY A 1 29.48 14.80 -2.71
N THR A 2 28.41 15.38 -2.19
CA THR A 2 27.39 14.67 -1.41
C THR A 2 26.57 13.78 -2.35
N LEU A 3 26.66 12.47 -2.17
CA LEU A 3 25.80 11.52 -2.86
C LEU A 3 24.36 11.71 -2.36
N ASN A 4 23.52 12.36 -3.17
CA ASN A 4 22.08 12.46 -2.94
C ASN A 4 21.45 11.08 -3.15
N TYR A 5 21.56 10.19 -2.16
CA TYR A 5 20.78 8.95 -2.09
C TYR A 5 19.37 9.20 -1.55
N ALA A 6 18.71 10.28 -1.99
CA ALA A 6 17.25 10.33 -1.98
C ALA A 6 16.72 9.38 -3.08
N GLY A 7 17.15 8.12 -3.04
CA GLY A 7 16.86 7.12 -4.06
C GLY A 7 15.37 6.80 -3.99
N LYS A 8 14.65 7.02 -5.08
CA LYS A 8 13.26 6.61 -5.24
C LYS A 8 13.06 5.21 -4.64
N LEU A 9 12.17 5.09 -3.67
CA LEU A 9 11.77 3.79 -3.11
C LEU A 9 10.42 3.43 -3.72
N SER A 10 10.37 2.26 -4.32
CA SER A 10 9.13 1.65 -4.76
C SER A 10 8.80 0.48 -3.84
N VAL A 11 7.55 0.39 -3.43
CA VAL A 11 7.04 -0.72 -2.62
C VAL A 11 5.92 -1.40 -3.41
N TYR A 12 6.04 -2.70 -3.57
CA TYR A 12 4.98 -3.53 -4.14
C TYR A 12 4.04 -3.95 -3.02
N VAL A 13 2.76 -3.65 -3.17
CA VAL A 13 1.70 -4.02 -2.23
C VAL A 13 0.81 -5.02 -2.93
N GLN A 14 0.69 -6.21 -2.36
CA GLN A 14 -0.22 -7.25 -2.80
C GLN A 14 -1.22 -7.57 -1.68
N TRP A 15 -2.46 -7.90 -2.06
CA TRP A 15 -3.51 -8.29 -1.12
C TRP A 15 -4.36 -9.43 -1.65
N ASP A 16 -4.88 -10.23 -0.73
CA ASP A 16 -5.89 -11.22 -1.05
C ASP A 16 -7.29 -10.63 -1.20
N LYS A 17 -8.10 -11.30 -2.03
CA LYS A 17 -9.52 -10.98 -2.14
C LYS A 17 -10.21 -11.23 -0.79
N PRO A 18 -11.10 -10.33 -0.31
CA PRO A 18 -11.82 -10.53 0.93
C PRO A 18 -12.64 -11.82 0.87
N LYS A 19 -12.56 -12.63 1.93
CA LYS A 19 -13.36 -13.87 2.07
C LYS A 19 -14.85 -13.57 2.10
N GLU A 20 -15.23 -12.46 2.70
CA GLU A 20 -16.60 -11.99 2.79
C GLU A 20 -16.68 -10.55 2.30
N THR A 21 -17.49 -10.34 1.27
CA THR A 21 -17.98 -9.02 0.89
C THR A 21 -19.48 -9.00 1.14
N TYR A 22 -19.97 -8.04 1.93
CA TYR A 22 -21.40 -7.85 2.15
C TYR A 22 -22.06 -7.25 0.89
N GLY A 23 -22.01 -7.96 -0.23
CA GLY A 23 -22.40 -7.51 -1.57
C GLY A 23 -21.32 -7.76 -2.63
N ASP A 24 -21.60 -7.36 -3.87
CA ASP A 24 -20.65 -7.51 -4.98
C ASP A 24 -19.42 -6.63 -4.78
N LEU A 25 -18.24 -7.25 -4.93
CA LEU A 25 -16.97 -6.54 -4.94
C LEU A 25 -16.85 -5.71 -6.23
N LEU A 26 -16.67 -4.39 -6.07
CA LEU A 26 -16.48 -3.44 -7.16
C LEU A 26 -15.03 -2.99 -7.31
N GLY A 27 -14.25 -3.06 -6.23
CA GLY A 27 -12.86 -2.61 -6.21
C GLY A 27 -12.35 -2.45 -4.79
N TYR A 28 -11.33 -1.62 -4.62
CA TYR A 28 -10.63 -1.42 -3.36
C TYR A 28 -10.25 0.04 -3.14
N ARG A 29 -9.97 0.39 -1.89
CA ARG A 29 -9.32 1.64 -1.49
C ARG A 29 -8.08 1.32 -0.69
N LEU A 30 -6.95 1.77 -1.21
CA LEU A 30 -5.67 1.75 -0.51
C LEU A 30 -5.40 3.14 0.05
N ARG A 31 -5.19 3.23 1.36
CA ARG A 31 -4.68 4.42 2.03
C ARG A 31 -3.29 4.15 2.55
N TYR A 32 -2.37 5.08 2.38
CA TYR A 32 -0.99 4.89 2.84
C TYR A 32 -0.28 6.21 3.14
N GLY A 33 0.70 6.16 4.03
CA GLY A 33 1.52 7.31 4.43
C GLY A 33 2.39 6.98 5.64
N PRO A 34 3.28 7.90 6.05
CA PRO A 34 4.02 7.77 7.31
C PRO A 34 3.04 7.54 8.47
N LYS A 35 3.34 6.59 9.35
CA LYS A 35 2.46 6.23 10.45
C LYS A 35 2.26 7.42 11.40
N GLY A 36 1.00 7.69 11.72
CA GLY A 36 0.61 8.85 12.53
C GLY A 36 0.46 10.15 11.75
N GLU A 37 0.75 10.15 10.44
CA GLU A 37 0.50 11.29 9.54
C GLU A 37 -0.77 11.10 8.70
N GLN A 38 -1.10 12.13 7.91
CA GLN A 38 -2.21 12.09 6.97
C GLN A 38 -1.93 11.08 5.85
N LEU A 39 -2.79 10.05 5.74
CA LEU A 39 -2.69 9.05 4.68
C LEU A 39 -3.20 9.61 3.34
N SER A 40 -2.45 9.34 2.28
CA SER A 40 -2.90 9.45 0.89
C SER A 40 -3.93 8.37 0.58
N THR A 41 -4.80 8.60 -0.41
CA THR A 41 -5.86 7.67 -0.79
C THR A 41 -5.79 7.36 -2.29
N VAL A 42 -5.87 6.07 -2.63
CA VAL A 42 -5.94 5.57 -4.00
C VAL A 42 -7.15 4.65 -4.11
N THR A 43 -8.02 4.95 -5.08
CA THR A 43 -9.15 4.09 -5.43
C THR A 43 -8.76 3.18 -6.58
N LEU A 44 -9.02 1.88 -6.42
CA LEU A 44 -8.68 0.83 -7.37
C LEU A 44 -9.98 0.19 -7.86
N GLU A 45 -10.41 0.54 -9.07
CA GLU A 45 -11.65 0.02 -9.65
C GLU A 45 -11.40 -1.34 -10.31
N GLY A 46 -12.19 -2.35 -9.95
CA GLY A 46 -12.10 -3.69 -10.53
C GLY A 46 -11.90 -4.77 -9.49
N LYS A 47 -12.78 -5.77 -9.51
CA LYS A 47 -12.80 -6.92 -8.60
C LYS A 47 -11.62 -7.89 -8.73
N SER A 48 -10.85 -7.77 -9.80
CA SER A 48 -9.70 -8.63 -10.11
C SER A 48 -8.35 -7.99 -9.77
N ILE A 49 -8.33 -6.73 -9.31
CA ILE A 49 -7.10 -6.08 -8.88
C ILE A 49 -6.71 -6.65 -7.51
N ASN A 50 -5.47 -7.09 -7.39
CA ASN A 50 -4.91 -7.65 -6.16
C ASN A 50 -3.51 -7.09 -5.84
N ASP A 51 -3.02 -6.12 -6.62
CA ASP A 51 -1.71 -5.53 -6.43
C ASP A 51 -1.62 -4.05 -6.83
N LYS A 52 -0.61 -3.37 -6.27
CA LYS A 52 -0.25 -1.99 -6.60
C LYS A 52 1.21 -1.70 -6.25
N THR A 53 1.95 -1.15 -7.20
CA THR A 53 3.25 -0.52 -6.91
C THR A 53 3.05 0.93 -6.47
N LEU A 54 3.60 1.27 -5.32
CA LEU A 54 3.74 2.65 -4.83
C LEU A 54 5.15 3.13 -5.13
N GLU A 55 5.27 4.36 -5.62
CA GLU A 55 6.54 4.96 -6.02
C GLU A 55 6.87 6.18 -5.16
N ASP A 56 8.12 6.63 -5.23
CA ASP A 56 8.60 7.85 -4.57
C ASP A 56 8.32 7.90 -3.06
N MET A 57 8.36 6.73 -2.39
CA MET A 57 8.22 6.63 -0.93
C MET A 57 9.49 7.09 -0.21
N GLN A 58 9.33 7.57 1.03
CA GLN A 58 10.44 7.95 1.90
C GLN A 58 11.10 6.71 2.51
N ARG A 59 12.42 6.78 2.69
CA ARG A 59 13.24 5.72 3.25
C ARG A 59 13.40 5.88 4.75
N GLY A 60 13.60 4.76 5.46
CA GLY A 60 13.89 4.77 6.90
C GLY A 60 12.72 5.20 7.77
N ILE A 61 11.48 5.09 7.27
CA ILE A 61 10.29 5.48 8.03
C ILE A 61 9.25 4.37 8.06
N GLU A 62 8.46 4.36 9.13
CA GLU A 62 7.36 3.43 9.31
C GLU A 62 6.13 3.95 8.55
N TYR A 63 5.67 3.19 7.56
CA TYR A 63 4.45 3.46 6.80
C TYR A 63 3.29 2.63 7.35
N GLU A 64 2.10 3.23 7.37
CA GLU A 64 0.84 2.54 7.61
C GLU A 64 0.10 2.39 6.28
N PHE A 65 -0.38 1.19 6.00
CA PHE A 65 -1.17 0.83 4.84
C PHE A 65 -2.55 0.38 5.31
N ARG A 66 -3.60 0.89 4.68
CA ARG A 66 -4.98 0.49 4.97
C ARG A 66 -5.69 0.10 3.70
N MET A 67 -6.23 -1.11 3.66
CA MET A 67 -6.96 -1.65 2.52
C MET A 67 -8.42 -1.88 2.89
N SER A 68 -9.35 -1.35 2.10
CA SER A 68 -10.77 -1.69 2.23
C SER A 68 -11.42 -2.07 0.90
N ALA A 69 -12.30 -3.07 0.95
CA ALA A 69 -13.08 -3.50 -0.20
C ALA A 69 -14.25 -2.54 -0.46
N LYS A 70 -14.55 -2.26 -1.73
CA LYS A 70 -15.67 -1.43 -2.17
C LYS A 70 -16.81 -2.31 -2.66
N ASN A 71 -18.02 -2.08 -2.16
CA ASN A 71 -19.26 -2.65 -2.71
C ASN A 71 -20.20 -1.53 -3.19
N HIS A 72 -21.44 -1.88 -3.53
CA HIS A 72 -22.46 -0.91 -3.97
C HIS A 72 -22.93 0.06 -2.88
N ILE A 73 -22.65 -0.22 -1.60
CA ILE A 73 -23.02 0.63 -0.47
C ILE A 73 -21.88 1.63 -0.21
N ASP A 74 -20.69 1.13 0.13
CA ASP A 74 -19.49 1.95 0.41
C ASP A 74 -18.25 1.04 0.54
N TYR A 75 -17.19 1.56 1.13
CA TYR A 75 -16.02 0.81 1.58
C TYR A 75 -16.31 0.07 2.90
N GLY A 76 -15.94 -1.21 2.93
CA GLY A 76 -16.01 -2.05 4.13
C GLY A 76 -14.88 -1.77 5.13
N GLN A 77 -14.69 -2.72 6.05
CA GLN A 77 -13.66 -2.67 7.07
C GLN A 77 -12.25 -2.53 6.46
N GLU A 78 -11.42 -1.70 7.09
CA GLU A 78 -10.01 -1.53 6.72
C GLU A 78 -9.17 -2.65 7.37
N SER A 79 -8.41 -3.38 6.55
CA SER A 79 -7.22 -4.12 7.00
C SER A 79 -6.07 -3.13 7.16
N VAL A 80 -5.24 -3.27 8.20
CA VAL A 80 -4.16 -2.33 8.51
C VAL A 80 -2.85 -3.10 8.64
N GLU A 81 -1.85 -2.68 7.88
CA GLU A 81 -0.51 -3.23 7.91
C GLU A 81 0.53 -2.12 8.06
N VAL A 82 1.62 -2.44 8.75
CA VAL A 82 2.69 -1.49 9.05
C VAL A 82 4.01 -2.03 8.50
N TYR A 83 4.69 -1.22 7.69
CA TYR A 83 5.96 -1.59 7.09
C TYR A 83 7.00 -0.50 7.26
N THR A 84 8.20 -0.88 7.72
CA THR A 84 9.33 0.04 7.83
C THR A 84 10.16 0.01 6.56
N THR A 85 10.27 1.14 5.89
CA THR A 85 11.04 1.25 4.65
C THR A 85 12.55 1.19 4.92
N PRO A 86 13.33 0.54 4.04
CA PRO A 86 14.78 0.44 4.23
C PRO A 86 15.45 1.80 4.12
N GLU A 87 16.37 2.11 5.05
CA GLU A 87 17.11 3.37 5.11
C GLU A 87 18.05 3.56 3.90
N ALA A 88 18.69 2.50 3.44
CA ALA A 88 19.56 2.51 2.26
C ALA A 88 18.83 1.94 1.04
N PRO A 89 19.21 2.33 -0.19
CA PRO A 89 18.84 1.59 -1.38
C PRO A 89 19.18 0.11 -1.16
N PRO A 90 18.25 -0.84 -1.38
CA PRO A 90 18.65 -2.23 -1.37
C PRO A 90 19.74 -2.40 -2.43
N SER A 91 20.88 -2.99 -2.08
CA SER A 91 21.90 -3.38 -3.05
C SER A 91 21.48 -4.63 -3.85
N GLY A 92 20.19 -4.97 -3.85
CA GLY A 92 19.59 -6.21 -4.34
C GLY A 92 18.12 -6.03 -4.75
N PRO A 93 17.48 -7.09 -5.27
CA PRO A 93 16.13 -7.03 -5.87
C PRO A 93 15.04 -6.55 -4.87
N PRO A 94 13.88 -6.06 -5.38
CA PRO A 94 12.85 -5.45 -4.55
C PRO A 94 12.31 -6.39 -3.45
N ILE A 95 11.97 -5.79 -2.31
CA ILE A 95 11.41 -6.48 -1.12
C ILE A 95 9.90 -6.66 -1.34
N ASP A 96 9.44 -7.90 -1.18
CA ASP A 96 8.04 -8.29 -1.30
C ASP A 96 7.33 -8.16 0.06
N ILE A 97 6.13 -7.58 0.09
CA ILE A 97 5.30 -7.47 1.30
C ILE A 97 3.94 -8.11 0.99
N GLU A 98 3.65 -9.21 1.68
CA GLU A 98 2.34 -9.86 1.64
C GLU A 98 1.41 -9.28 2.72
N MET A 99 0.17 -8.96 2.34
CA MET A 99 -0.90 -8.47 3.23
C MET A 99 -2.21 -9.24 3.01
#